data_AF-A0A139WGE3-F1
#
_entry.id   AF-A0A139WGE3-F1
#
_cell.length_a   1.000
_cell.length_b   1.000
_cell.length_c   1.000
_cell.angle_alpha   90.00
_cell.angle_beta   90.00
_cell.angle_gamma   90.00
#
_symmetry.space_group_name_H-M   'P 1'
#
loop_
_entity.id
_entity.type
_entity.pdbx_description
1 polymer ?
#
loop_
_entity_poly.entity_id
_entity_poly.type
_entity_poly.pdbx_seq_one_letter_code
_entity_poly.pdbx_strand_id
1 'polypeptide(L)'
;MLKSLEDYIVDMENRSAMDHSQPPTEDVWTQLQQKENDLLLAAELGKALLEKNEELKKQHDAVIEDYSKKLEAVEQDRHLLKRKLANKESEFEGRILELQNDITELSNKLATKESVLKQWDRDKSNLVAELNAQNARLTSQLKEAAAVESQLQQQIECLKQECAVGKTNLHEHMSSVDTLRDELDLVTEKNKELERRLHMAAAERDSLANALEEASDRILLLERHAREQDLRYQHSLKDYSLPQEKLSVEDRLNAGEQRSLLAEMDISEPTLSQECMSVYRQLRSLVQQLKSHNDDDSGLHSDCSTTSFEENAQFSAGLLSEVAQELVGLVLDTDVVRLLERLEQARREIQERDAELARRSEKIMELSTKVSVCEVELQAAMEERDRARNDASNSSLAQEDVVIKAREDRDLAVQRKTKAEVELAKTRVELMQANSQLLEAIQQKVELSQQLEQWQMDMQELLDEQLRTKLTSQEVSMKQIVHTPVAPPRRKLLSFFLR
;
A
#
# COMPACT_ATOMS: atom_id res chain seq x y z
N MET A 1 10.53 115.89 2.48
CA MET A 1 9.55 116.47 1.55
C MET A 1 8.32 117.04 2.25
N LEU A 2 7.72 116.37 3.25
CA LEU A 2 6.58 116.94 3.99
C LEU A 2 6.97 118.17 4.84
N LYS A 3 8.07 118.11 5.61
CA LYS A 3 8.58 119.26 6.39
C LYS A 3 8.92 120.49 5.54
N SER A 4 9.45 120.30 4.33
CA SER A 4 9.79 121.42 3.43
C SER A 4 8.56 122.04 2.76
N LEU A 5 7.45 121.30 2.66
CA LEU A 5 6.18 121.81 2.16
C LEU A 5 5.44 122.57 3.27
N GLU A 6 5.49 122.10 4.51
CA GLU A 6 4.95 122.81 5.68
C GLU A 6 5.65 124.16 5.90
N ASP A 7 6.99 124.19 5.85
CA ASP A 7 7.76 125.44 5.98
C ASP A 7 7.44 126.45 4.84
N TYR A 8 7.21 125.96 3.62
CA TYR A 8 6.85 126.81 2.47
C TYR A 8 5.41 127.34 2.53
N ILE A 9 4.47 126.55 3.08
CA ILE A 9 3.08 126.99 3.30
C ILE A 9 3.03 128.04 4.41
N VAL A 10 3.80 127.87 5.48
CA VAL A 10 3.92 128.87 6.57
C VAL A 10 4.52 130.17 6.05
N ASP A 11 5.54 130.11 5.18
CA ASP A 11 6.10 131.31 4.53
C ASP A 11 5.12 131.98 3.56
N MET A 12 4.27 131.21 2.87
CA MET A 12 3.19 131.73 2.02
C MET A 12 2.06 132.38 2.83
N GLU A 13 1.64 131.79 3.95
CA GLU A 13 0.65 132.36 4.86
C GLU A 13 1.15 133.62 5.57
N ASN A 14 2.43 133.67 5.92
CA ASN A 14 3.05 134.86 6.51
C ASN A 14 3.16 136.02 5.50
N ARG A 15 3.31 135.73 4.20
CA ARG A 15 3.28 136.74 3.13
C ARG A 15 1.87 137.25 2.83
N SER A 16 0.85 136.39 2.90
CA SER A 16 -0.55 136.80 2.68
C SER A 16 -1.09 137.66 3.83
N ALA A 17 -0.66 137.42 5.07
CA ALA A 17 -1.04 138.21 6.24
C ALA A 17 -0.53 139.67 6.21
N MET A 18 0.50 139.98 5.42
CA MET A 18 1.07 141.33 5.26
C MET A 18 0.35 142.18 4.19
N ASP A 19 -0.48 141.57 3.33
CA ASP A 19 -1.06 142.18 2.12
C ASP A 19 -2.43 142.88 2.36
N HIS A 20 -2.92 142.92 3.61
CA HIS A 20 -4.24 143.48 3.95
C HIS A 20 -4.22 144.85 4.64
N SER A 21 -3.07 145.53 4.75
CA SER A 21 -2.98 146.79 5.53
C SER A 21 -2.06 147.90 5.00
N GLN A 22 -1.92 148.11 3.69
CA GLN A 22 -1.29 149.34 3.13
C GLN A 22 -1.93 149.84 1.81
N PRO A 23 -2.03 151.16 1.56
CA PRO A 23 -2.55 151.74 0.31
C PRO A 23 -1.50 151.70 -0.83
N PRO A 24 -1.90 151.87 -2.11
CA PRO A 24 -1.26 151.22 -3.25
C PRO A 24 -0.07 152.03 -3.79
N THR A 25 1.13 151.83 -3.25
CA THR A 25 2.40 152.26 -3.87
C THR A 25 3.54 151.32 -3.49
N GLU A 26 3.36 150.01 -3.64
CA GLU A 26 4.50 149.14 -3.91
C GLU A 26 4.73 149.14 -5.42
N ASP A 27 5.98 149.31 -5.85
CA ASP A 27 6.36 149.35 -7.26
C ASP A 27 5.82 148.12 -7.99
N VAL A 28 4.91 148.33 -8.94
CA VAL A 28 4.30 147.29 -9.81
C VAL A 28 5.36 146.36 -10.40
N TRP A 29 6.56 146.87 -10.64
CA TRP A 29 7.73 146.11 -11.08
C TRP A 29 8.22 145.06 -10.08
N THR A 30 8.28 145.38 -8.79
CA THR A 30 8.74 144.43 -7.76
C THR A 30 7.74 143.31 -7.54
N GLN A 31 6.44 143.63 -7.57
CA GLN A 31 5.37 142.64 -7.52
C GLN A 31 5.35 141.77 -8.78
N LEU A 32 5.55 142.34 -9.97
CA LEU A 32 5.67 141.58 -11.22
C LEU A 32 6.86 140.61 -11.17
N GLN A 33 8.02 141.07 -10.70
CA GLN A 33 9.21 140.23 -10.59
C GLN A 33 9.04 139.10 -9.55
N GLN A 34 8.35 139.35 -8.43
CA GLN A 34 7.98 138.30 -7.49
C GLN A 34 7.03 137.27 -8.13
N LYS A 35 6.02 137.73 -8.88
CA LYS A 35 5.12 136.83 -9.62
C LYS A 35 5.84 136.05 -10.73
N GLU A 36 6.82 136.64 -11.41
CA GLU A 36 7.67 135.94 -12.38
C GLU A 36 8.52 134.86 -11.70
N ASN A 37 9.12 135.15 -10.54
CA ASN A 37 9.87 134.16 -9.75
C ASN A 37 8.98 133.03 -9.22
N ASP A 38 7.77 133.35 -8.74
CA ASP A 38 6.79 132.36 -8.28
C ASP A 38 6.30 131.48 -9.44
N LEU A 39 6.13 132.05 -10.64
CA LEU A 39 5.79 131.30 -11.86
C LEU A 39 6.93 130.37 -12.29
N LEU A 40 8.18 130.83 -12.23
CA LEU A 40 9.35 129.98 -12.50
C LEU A 40 9.46 128.85 -11.48
N LEU A 41 9.30 129.13 -10.18
CA LEU A 41 9.34 128.12 -9.14
C LEU A 41 8.17 127.11 -9.27
N ALA A 42 6.97 127.57 -9.61
CA ALA A 42 5.84 126.68 -9.91
C ALA A 42 6.09 125.81 -11.14
N ALA A 43 6.75 126.33 -12.18
CA ALA A 43 7.16 125.56 -13.35
C ALA A 43 8.26 124.54 -13.01
N GLU A 44 9.24 124.90 -12.18
CA GLU A 44 10.28 123.99 -11.69
C GLU A 44 9.70 122.88 -10.81
N LEU A 45 8.77 123.21 -9.91
CA LEU A 45 8.04 122.24 -9.10
C LEU A 45 7.15 121.35 -9.98
N GLY A 46 6.47 121.92 -10.97
CA GLY A 46 5.71 121.17 -11.98
C GLY A 46 6.60 120.20 -12.76
N LYS A 47 7.79 120.63 -13.15
CA LYS A 47 8.79 119.79 -13.82
C LYS A 47 9.29 118.68 -12.89
N ALA A 48 9.61 118.98 -11.63
CA ALA A 48 10.01 117.98 -10.64
C ALA A 48 8.90 116.95 -10.36
N LEU A 49 7.63 117.40 -10.32
CA LEU A 49 6.47 116.51 -10.20
C LEU A 49 6.25 115.65 -11.44
N LEU A 50 6.47 116.20 -12.64
CA LEU A 50 6.41 115.42 -13.89
C LEU A 50 7.52 114.38 -13.94
N GLU A 51 8.76 114.75 -13.60
CA GLU A 51 9.89 113.81 -13.50
C GLU A 51 9.60 112.70 -12.48
N LYS A 52 9.06 113.04 -11.30
CA LYS A 52 8.64 112.05 -10.30
C LYS A 52 7.51 111.15 -10.79
N ASN A 53 6.53 111.70 -11.50
CA ASN A 53 5.46 110.91 -12.12
C ASN A 53 5.99 109.99 -13.23
N GLU A 54 6.98 110.42 -14.01
CA GLU A 54 7.65 109.60 -15.02
C GLU A 54 8.49 108.48 -14.38
N GLU A 55 9.23 108.77 -13.31
CA GLU A 55 9.92 107.75 -12.51
C GLU A 55 8.94 106.73 -11.94
N LEU A 56 7.83 107.18 -11.35
CA LEU A 56 6.78 106.29 -10.82
C LEU A 56 6.14 105.45 -11.92
N LYS A 57 5.89 106.01 -13.11
CA LYS A 57 5.39 105.24 -14.26
C LYS A 57 6.38 104.17 -14.69
N LYS A 58 7.67 104.49 -14.82
CA LYS A 58 8.72 103.51 -15.14
C LYS A 58 8.81 102.40 -14.10
N GLN A 59 8.70 102.73 -12.81
CA GLN A 59 8.66 101.75 -11.74
C GLN A 59 7.41 100.86 -11.83
N HIS A 60 6.25 101.45 -12.11
CA HIS A 60 5.01 100.72 -12.28
C HIS A 60 5.06 99.77 -13.49
N ASP A 61 5.60 100.22 -14.63
CA ASP A 61 5.76 99.41 -15.82
C ASP A 61 6.75 98.25 -15.60
N ALA A 62 7.87 98.50 -14.91
CA ALA A 62 8.81 97.45 -14.53
C ALA A 62 8.16 96.39 -13.63
N VAL A 63 7.33 96.83 -12.67
CA VAL A 63 6.57 95.93 -11.80
C VAL A 63 5.53 95.12 -12.60
N ILE A 64 4.84 95.72 -13.58
CA ILE A 64 3.92 94.99 -14.48
C ILE A 64 4.68 93.93 -15.28
N GLU A 65 5.84 94.27 -15.85
CA GLU A 65 6.66 93.31 -16.59
C GLU A 65 7.10 92.14 -15.70
N ASP A 66 7.53 92.42 -14.47
CA ASP A 66 7.93 91.39 -13.52
C ASP A 66 6.75 90.49 -13.12
N TYR A 67 5.56 91.05 -12.92
CA TYR A 67 4.36 90.25 -12.67
C TYR A 67 3.93 89.45 -13.90
N SER A 68 4.11 89.99 -15.10
CA SER A 68 3.79 89.29 -16.35
C SER A 68 4.72 88.08 -16.54
N LYS A 69 6.03 88.25 -16.33
CA LYS A 69 7.02 87.15 -16.35
C LYS A 69 6.71 86.07 -15.30
N LYS A 70 6.32 86.48 -14.09
CA LYS A 70 5.91 85.55 -13.02
C LYS A 70 4.64 84.79 -13.41
N LEU A 71 3.67 85.46 -14.03
CA LEU A 71 2.44 84.82 -14.51
C LEU A 71 2.75 83.78 -15.58
N GLU A 72 3.58 84.12 -16.57
CA GLU A 72 4.02 83.20 -17.62
C GLU A 72 4.75 81.98 -17.03
N ALA A 73 5.65 82.17 -16.06
CA ALA A 73 6.34 81.08 -15.38
C ALA A 73 5.35 80.14 -14.66
N VAL A 74 4.37 80.70 -13.94
CA VAL A 74 3.32 79.91 -13.27
C VAL A 74 2.45 79.16 -14.27
N GLU A 75 2.11 79.78 -15.41
CA GLU A 75 1.35 79.12 -16.46
C GLU A 75 2.13 77.96 -17.09
N GLN A 76 3.43 78.15 -17.37
CA GLN A 76 4.32 77.10 -17.86
C GLN A 76 4.40 75.95 -16.85
N ASP A 77 4.63 76.24 -15.58
CA ASP A 77 4.68 75.24 -14.51
C ASP A 77 3.34 74.49 -14.40
N ARG A 78 2.22 75.20 -14.50
CA ARG A 78 0.88 74.58 -14.51
C ARG A 78 0.73 73.62 -15.69
N HIS A 79 1.13 74.02 -16.89
CA HIS A 79 1.06 73.15 -18.08
C HIS A 79 1.98 71.93 -17.95
N LEU A 80 3.19 72.11 -17.42
CA LEU A 80 4.13 71.02 -17.15
C LEU A 80 3.58 70.05 -16.09
N LEU A 81 3.00 70.57 -14.99
CA LEU A 81 2.41 69.75 -13.94
C LEU A 81 1.20 68.97 -14.45
N LYS A 82 0.32 69.58 -15.26
CA LYS A 82 -0.80 68.87 -15.90
C LYS A 82 -0.32 67.73 -16.79
N ARG A 83 0.73 67.95 -17.58
CA ARG A 83 1.31 66.89 -18.42
C ARG A 83 1.96 65.78 -17.59
N LYS A 84 2.69 66.13 -16.52
CA LYS A 84 3.27 65.15 -15.60
C LYS A 84 2.19 64.32 -14.92
N LEU A 85 1.09 64.95 -14.49
CA LEU A 85 -0.04 64.26 -13.89
C LEU A 85 -0.67 63.28 -14.89
N ALA A 86 -0.98 63.74 -16.11
CA ALA A 86 -1.55 62.88 -17.15
C ALA A 86 -0.64 61.70 -17.52
N ASN A 87 0.68 61.90 -17.56
CA ASN A 87 1.63 60.81 -17.77
C ASN A 87 1.58 59.79 -16.62
N LYS A 88 1.49 60.25 -15.37
CA LYS A 88 1.37 59.36 -14.20
C LYS A 88 0.03 58.64 -14.17
N GLU A 89 -1.06 59.31 -14.51
CA GLU A 89 -2.38 58.70 -14.67
C GLU A 89 -2.32 57.57 -15.70
N SER A 90 -1.74 57.81 -16.89
CA SER A 90 -1.58 56.78 -17.92
C SER A 90 -0.67 55.61 -17.48
N GLU A 91 0.42 55.88 -16.75
CA GLU A 91 1.26 54.82 -16.17
C GLU A 91 0.45 53.96 -15.17
N PHE A 92 -0.38 54.59 -14.33
CA PHE A 92 -1.22 53.86 -13.37
C PHE A 92 -2.35 53.10 -14.05
N GLU A 93 -3.00 53.66 -15.08
CA GLU A 93 -3.98 52.97 -15.92
C GLU A 93 -3.37 51.73 -16.58
N GLY A 94 -2.14 51.84 -17.11
CA GLY A 94 -1.39 50.70 -17.65
C GLY A 94 -1.17 49.60 -16.60
N ARG A 95 -0.67 49.96 -15.41
CA ARG A 95 -0.48 48.99 -14.32
C ARG A 95 -1.78 48.37 -13.84
N ILE A 96 -2.87 49.13 -13.82
CA ILE A 96 -4.20 48.61 -13.45
C ILE A 96 -4.66 47.58 -14.49
N LEU A 97 -4.48 47.86 -15.79
CA LEU A 97 -4.83 46.91 -16.85
C LEU A 97 -3.98 45.64 -16.79
N GLU A 98 -2.67 45.74 -16.54
CA GLU A 98 -1.79 44.59 -16.33
C GLU A 98 -2.29 43.72 -15.16
N LEU A 99 -2.53 44.33 -14.00
CA LEU A 99 -3.04 43.60 -12.83
C LEU A 99 -4.44 43.01 -13.06
N GLN A 100 -5.31 43.71 -13.79
CA GLN A 100 -6.61 43.18 -14.18
C GLN A 100 -6.46 41.95 -15.08
N ASN A 101 -5.56 41.99 -16.06
CA ASN A 101 -5.26 40.84 -16.92
C ASN A 101 -4.71 39.67 -16.10
N ASP A 102 -3.76 39.92 -15.19
CA ASP A 102 -3.22 38.89 -14.29
C ASP A 102 -4.31 38.24 -13.44
N ILE A 103 -5.22 39.03 -12.87
CA ILE A 103 -6.36 38.52 -12.11
C ILE A 103 -7.26 37.64 -12.99
N THR A 104 -7.56 38.06 -14.22
CA THR A 104 -8.39 37.25 -15.13
C THR A 104 -7.69 35.95 -15.54
N GLU A 105 -6.39 35.98 -15.81
CA GLU A 105 -5.61 34.79 -16.12
C GLU A 105 -5.55 33.82 -14.95
N LEU A 106 -5.28 34.32 -13.75
CA LEU A 106 -5.24 33.50 -12.54
C LEU A 106 -6.62 32.91 -12.23
N SER A 107 -7.69 33.67 -12.45
CA SER A 107 -9.07 33.18 -12.28
C SER A 107 -9.39 32.06 -13.28
N ASN A 108 -8.97 32.20 -14.54
CA ASN A 108 -9.15 31.16 -15.56
C ASN A 108 -8.30 29.91 -15.27
N LYS A 109 -7.05 30.09 -14.85
CA LYS A 109 -6.16 29.00 -14.41
C LYS A 109 -6.75 28.27 -13.19
N LEU A 110 -7.34 29.01 -12.24
CA LEU A 110 -8.02 28.41 -11.09
C LEU A 110 -9.25 27.61 -11.54
N ALA A 111 -10.12 28.18 -12.38
CA ALA A 111 -11.33 27.51 -12.87
C ALA A 111 -11.02 26.22 -13.65
N THR A 112 -9.97 26.22 -14.47
CA THR A 112 -9.51 25.03 -15.19
C THR A 112 -8.92 23.97 -14.26
N LYS A 113 -8.17 24.37 -13.22
CA LYS A 113 -7.69 23.42 -12.20
C LYS A 113 -8.86 22.82 -11.40
N GLU A 114 -9.85 23.62 -11.02
CA GLU A 114 -11.05 23.13 -10.35
C GLU A 114 -11.87 22.15 -11.20
N SER A 115 -12.00 22.40 -12.51
CA SER A 115 -12.72 21.48 -13.40
C SER A 115 -12.00 20.15 -13.55
N VAL A 116 -10.67 20.16 -13.69
CA VAL A 116 -9.83 18.96 -13.73
C VAL A 116 -9.91 18.18 -12.42
N LEU A 117 -9.83 18.86 -11.27
CA LEU A 117 -9.98 18.21 -9.96
C LEU A 117 -11.36 17.56 -9.82
N LYS A 118 -12.44 18.27 -10.18
CA LYS A 118 -13.79 17.69 -10.17
C LYS A 118 -13.92 16.50 -11.11
N GLN A 119 -13.23 16.48 -12.25
CA GLN A 119 -13.22 15.33 -13.14
C GLN A 119 -12.46 14.16 -12.52
N TRP A 120 -11.27 14.42 -11.97
CA TRP A 120 -10.48 13.40 -11.28
C TRP A 120 -11.22 12.79 -10.08
N ASP A 121 -11.92 13.59 -9.28
CA ASP A 121 -12.74 13.10 -8.17
C ASP A 121 -13.90 12.20 -8.64
N ARG A 122 -14.52 12.51 -9.79
CA ARG A 122 -15.54 11.66 -10.41
C ARG A 122 -14.93 10.35 -10.89
N ASP A 123 -13.81 10.41 -11.60
CA ASP A 123 -13.12 9.22 -12.13
C ASP A 123 -12.64 8.31 -10.99
N LYS A 124 -12.09 8.90 -9.92
CA LYS A 124 -11.73 8.19 -8.68
C LYS A 124 -12.96 7.54 -8.02
N SER A 125 -14.07 8.27 -7.91
CA SER A 125 -15.31 7.74 -7.32
C SER A 125 -15.88 6.59 -8.15
N ASN A 126 -15.80 6.67 -9.48
CA ASN A 126 -16.20 5.61 -10.39
C ASN A 126 -15.32 4.37 -10.21
N LEU A 127 -13.99 4.53 -10.19
CA LEU A 127 -13.06 3.42 -9.96
C LEU A 127 -13.30 2.74 -8.61
N VAL A 128 -13.53 3.52 -7.54
CA VAL A 128 -13.87 2.97 -6.23
C VAL A 128 -15.20 2.20 -6.27
N ALA A 129 -16.20 2.71 -6.98
CA ALA A 129 -17.49 2.02 -7.15
C ALA A 129 -17.33 0.71 -7.93
N GLU A 130 -16.52 0.69 -8.99
CA GLU A 130 -16.21 -0.51 -9.78
C GLU A 130 -15.47 -1.56 -8.95
N LEU A 131 -14.41 -1.16 -8.22
CA LEU A 131 -13.67 -2.06 -7.33
C LEU A 131 -14.57 -2.62 -6.22
N ASN A 132 -15.44 -1.79 -5.63
CA ASN A 132 -16.41 -2.24 -4.64
C ASN A 132 -17.41 -3.24 -5.24
N ALA A 133 -17.90 -2.99 -6.46
CA ALA A 133 -18.80 -3.91 -7.14
C ALA A 133 -18.12 -5.25 -7.47
N GLN A 134 -16.85 -5.22 -7.90
CA GLN A 134 -16.05 -6.42 -8.13
C GLN A 134 -15.84 -7.21 -6.83
N ASN A 135 -15.44 -6.53 -5.74
CA ASN A 135 -15.27 -7.16 -4.43
C ASN A 135 -16.58 -7.78 -3.93
N ALA A 136 -17.72 -7.12 -4.12
CA ALA A 136 -19.03 -7.66 -3.76
C ALA A 136 -19.36 -8.92 -4.56
N ARG A 137 -19.08 -8.94 -5.88
CA ARG A 137 -19.29 -10.11 -6.74
C ARG A 137 -18.40 -11.28 -6.33
N LEU A 138 -17.10 -11.04 -6.13
CA LEU A 138 -16.16 -12.07 -5.67
C LEU A 138 -16.57 -12.63 -4.30
N THR A 139 -17.05 -11.77 -3.40
CA THR A 139 -17.56 -12.19 -2.09
C THR A 139 -18.81 -13.08 -2.23
N SER A 140 -19.72 -12.76 -3.15
CA SER A 140 -20.88 -13.62 -3.44
C SER A 140 -20.45 -14.99 -3.97
N GLN A 141 -19.52 -15.01 -4.94
CA GLN A 141 -18.99 -16.25 -5.51
C GLN A 141 -18.29 -17.11 -4.46
N LEU A 142 -17.52 -16.50 -3.55
CA LEU A 142 -16.90 -17.21 -2.43
C LEU A 142 -17.94 -17.80 -1.47
N LYS A 143 -19.02 -17.07 -1.17
CA LYS A 143 -20.11 -17.59 -0.34
C LYS A 143 -20.85 -18.74 -1.01
N GLU A 144 -21.09 -18.65 -2.31
CA GLU A 144 -21.71 -19.73 -3.10
C GLU A 144 -20.81 -20.96 -3.12
N ALA A 145 -19.51 -20.79 -3.37
CA ALA A 145 -18.53 -21.89 -3.34
C ALA A 145 -18.45 -22.54 -1.95
N ALA A 146 -18.41 -21.74 -0.88
CA ALA A 146 -18.42 -22.25 0.49
C ALA A 146 -19.71 -23.01 0.84
N ALA A 147 -20.87 -22.56 0.32
CA ALA A 147 -22.12 -23.27 0.50
C ALA A 147 -22.11 -24.63 -0.21
N VAL A 148 -21.60 -24.70 -1.44
CA VAL A 148 -21.44 -25.95 -2.18
C VAL A 148 -20.44 -26.88 -1.47
N GLU A 149 -19.33 -26.36 -0.99
CA GLU A 149 -18.36 -27.14 -0.21
C GLU A 149 -18.98 -27.73 1.05
N SER A 150 -19.77 -26.93 1.80
CA SER A 150 -20.50 -27.42 2.97
C SER A 150 -21.50 -28.53 2.61
N GLN A 151 -22.20 -28.41 1.48
CA GLN A 151 -23.11 -29.46 1.01
C GLN A 151 -22.35 -30.75 0.66
N LEU A 152 -21.21 -30.65 -0.03
CA LEU A 152 -20.38 -31.81 -0.36
C LEU A 152 -19.78 -32.46 0.90
N GLN A 153 -19.37 -31.66 1.87
CA GLN A 153 -18.89 -32.16 3.17
C GLN A 153 -19.99 -32.94 3.90
N GLN A 154 -21.23 -32.44 3.92
CA GLN A 154 -22.38 -33.16 4.48
C GLN A 154 -22.63 -34.48 3.73
N GLN A 155 -22.57 -34.49 2.40
CA GLN A 155 -22.72 -35.71 1.61
C GLN A 155 -21.63 -36.74 1.92
N ILE A 156 -20.37 -36.31 2.03
CA ILE A 156 -19.26 -37.17 2.44
C ILE A 156 -19.49 -37.73 3.85
N GLU A 157 -20.01 -36.93 4.76
CA GLU A 157 -20.30 -37.38 6.13
C GLU A 157 -21.44 -38.40 6.16
N CYS A 158 -22.52 -38.20 5.40
CA CYS A 158 -23.57 -39.20 5.20
C CYS A 158 -23.01 -40.52 4.63
N LEU A 159 -22.20 -40.45 3.56
CA LEU A 159 -21.59 -41.64 2.97
C LEU A 159 -20.64 -42.36 3.94
N LYS A 160 -19.90 -41.62 4.76
CA LYS A 160 -19.06 -42.19 5.82
C LYS A 160 -19.90 -42.89 6.88
N GLN A 161 -21.04 -42.32 7.28
CA GLN A 161 -21.98 -42.94 8.21
C GLN A 161 -22.57 -44.22 7.61
N GLU A 162 -22.99 -44.20 6.34
CA GLU A 162 -23.46 -45.39 5.62
C GLU A 162 -22.40 -46.50 5.57
N CYS A 163 -21.14 -46.14 5.26
CA CYS A 163 -20.03 -47.09 5.29
C CYS A 163 -19.75 -47.62 6.70
N ALA A 164 -19.88 -46.79 7.74
CA ALA A 164 -19.70 -47.20 9.13
C ALA A 164 -20.79 -48.20 9.55
N VAL A 165 -22.04 -47.94 9.18
CA VAL A 165 -23.16 -48.89 9.40
C VAL A 165 -22.92 -50.19 8.63
N GLY A 166 -22.47 -50.12 7.38
CA GLY A 166 -22.08 -51.31 6.61
C GLY A 166 -20.99 -52.14 7.32
N LYS A 167 -20.00 -51.47 7.92
CA LYS A 167 -18.96 -52.14 8.72
C LYS A 167 -19.50 -52.76 10.00
N THR A 168 -20.40 -52.09 10.72
CA THR A 168 -21.00 -52.67 11.94
C THR A 168 -21.86 -53.88 11.61
N ASN A 169 -22.67 -53.82 10.54
CA ASN A 169 -23.50 -54.94 10.10
C ASN A 169 -22.61 -56.13 9.67
N LEU A 170 -21.52 -55.87 8.94
CA LEU A 170 -20.57 -56.92 8.58
C LEU A 170 -19.91 -57.53 9.82
N HIS A 171 -19.58 -56.72 10.82
CA HIS A 171 -19.03 -57.19 12.09
C HIS A 171 -20.03 -58.05 12.88
N GLU A 172 -21.31 -57.65 12.92
CA GLU A 172 -22.39 -58.44 13.52
C GLU A 172 -22.59 -59.79 12.80
N HIS A 173 -22.57 -59.79 11.46
CA HIS A 173 -22.62 -61.02 10.68
C HIS A 173 -21.40 -61.92 10.94
N MET A 174 -20.19 -61.34 11.01
CA MET A 174 -18.97 -62.09 11.33
C MET A 174 -19.08 -62.73 12.71
N SER A 175 -19.49 -61.97 13.73
CA SER A 175 -19.73 -62.50 15.07
C SER A 175 -20.77 -63.61 15.08
N SER A 176 -21.84 -63.49 14.28
CA SER A 176 -22.86 -64.53 14.13
C SER A 176 -22.29 -65.80 13.49
N VAL A 177 -21.43 -65.64 12.48
CA VAL A 177 -20.72 -66.77 11.84
C VAL A 177 -19.77 -67.43 12.82
N ASP A 178 -19.04 -66.67 13.63
CA ASP A 178 -18.14 -67.22 14.65
C ASP A 178 -18.93 -67.98 15.72
N THR A 179 -20.09 -67.49 16.17
CA THR A 179 -20.95 -68.26 17.08
C THR A 179 -21.45 -69.57 16.46
N LEU A 180 -21.80 -69.58 15.18
CA LEU A 180 -22.22 -70.80 14.48
C LEU A 180 -21.05 -71.77 14.28
N ARG A 181 -19.83 -71.26 14.07
CA ARG A 181 -18.61 -72.08 14.03
C ARG A 181 -18.36 -72.75 15.38
N ASP A 182 -18.47 -71.99 16.48
CA ASP A 182 -18.32 -72.54 17.84
C ASP A 182 -19.38 -73.62 18.13
N GLU A 183 -20.64 -73.40 17.72
CA GLU A 183 -21.71 -74.38 17.83
C GLU A 183 -21.42 -75.65 17.00
N LEU A 184 -20.93 -75.48 15.77
CA LEU A 184 -20.54 -76.59 14.91
C LEU A 184 -19.40 -77.39 15.53
N ASP A 185 -18.35 -76.71 16.02
CA ASP A 185 -17.22 -77.34 16.67
C ASP A 185 -17.68 -78.16 17.89
N LEU A 186 -18.54 -77.60 18.74
CA LEU A 186 -19.13 -78.33 19.87
C LEU A 186 -19.93 -79.56 19.43
N VAL A 187 -20.70 -79.47 18.34
CA VAL A 187 -21.43 -80.62 17.78
C VAL A 187 -20.48 -81.66 17.21
N THR A 188 -19.40 -81.25 16.52
CA THR A 188 -18.40 -82.19 16.01
C THR A 188 -17.65 -82.89 17.13
N GLU A 189 -17.33 -82.20 18.24
CA GLU A 189 -16.75 -82.81 19.42
C GLU A 189 -17.69 -83.83 20.07
N LYS A 190 -18.98 -83.47 20.21
CA LYS A 190 -20.00 -84.41 20.69
C LYS A 190 -20.14 -85.62 19.78
N ASN A 191 -20.07 -85.42 18.46
CA ASN A 191 -20.12 -86.53 17.51
C ASN A 191 -18.90 -87.45 17.64
N LYS A 192 -17.68 -86.89 17.74
CA LYS A 192 -16.44 -87.64 17.98
C LYS A 192 -16.49 -88.41 19.31
N GLU A 193 -17.09 -87.84 20.35
CA GLU A 193 -17.28 -88.51 21.64
C GLU A 193 -18.29 -89.67 21.54
N LEU A 194 -19.41 -89.48 20.82
CA LEU A 194 -20.37 -90.54 20.54
C LEU A 194 -19.77 -91.66 19.68
N GLU A 195 -18.98 -91.31 18.67
CA GLU A 195 -18.22 -92.27 17.87
C GLU A 195 -17.24 -93.05 18.74
N ARG A 196 -16.50 -92.41 19.66
CA ARG A 196 -15.65 -93.09 20.64
C ARG A 196 -16.43 -94.06 21.51
N ARG A 197 -17.57 -93.65 22.06
CA ARG A 197 -18.43 -94.53 22.88
C ARG A 197 -18.96 -95.72 22.09
N LEU A 198 -19.33 -95.50 20.83
CA LEU A 198 -19.78 -96.57 19.94
C LEU A 198 -18.66 -97.56 19.65
N HIS A 199 -17.43 -97.08 19.40
CA HIS A 199 -16.25 -97.94 19.24
C HIS A 199 -15.94 -98.74 20.51
N MET A 200 -16.03 -98.12 21.69
CA MET A 200 -15.86 -98.82 22.97
C MET A 200 -16.91 -99.91 23.17
N ALA A 201 -18.19 -99.59 22.93
CA ALA A 201 -19.28 -100.57 23.04
C ALA A 201 -19.15 -101.71 22.01
N ALA A 202 -18.67 -101.40 20.80
CA ALA A 202 -18.36 -102.41 19.78
C ALA A 202 -17.22 -103.32 20.25
N ALA A 203 -16.15 -102.77 20.81
CA ALA A 203 -15.03 -103.54 21.36
C ALA A 203 -15.47 -104.42 22.55
N GLU A 204 -16.33 -103.91 23.44
CA GLU A 204 -16.94 -104.69 24.52
C GLU A 204 -17.80 -105.83 23.99
N ARG A 205 -18.65 -105.55 22.98
CA ARG A 205 -19.47 -106.58 22.31
C ARG A 205 -18.59 -107.66 21.68
N ASP A 206 -17.53 -107.29 20.97
CA ASP A 206 -16.64 -108.24 20.32
C ASP A 206 -15.86 -109.07 21.36
N SER A 207 -15.46 -108.47 22.49
CA SER A 207 -14.88 -109.20 23.64
C SER A 207 -15.87 -110.20 24.25
N LEU A 208 -17.15 -109.82 24.38
CA LEU A 208 -18.20 -110.71 24.86
C LEU A 208 -18.52 -111.82 23.85
N ALA A 209 -18.48 -111.53 22.56
CA ALA A 209 -18.63 -112.52 21.50
C ALA A 209 -17.50 -113.56 21.56
N ASN A 210 -16.24 -113.13 21.70
CA ASN A 210 -15.10 -114.02 21.90
C ASN A 210 -15.26 -114.87 23.17
N ALA A 211 -15.69 -114.28 24.28
CA ALA A 211 -15.94 -115.02 25.53
C ALA A 211 -17.08 -116.05 25.38
N LEU A 212 -18.11 -115.73 24.59
CA LEU A 212 -19.21 -116.64 24.26
C LEU A 212 -18.74 -117.78 23.35
N GLU A 213 -17.88 -117.50 22.37
CA GLU A 213 -17.24 -118.53 21.53
C GLU A 213 -16.39 -119.47 22.39
N GLU A 214 -15.53 -118.95 23.27
CA GLU A 214 -14.75 -119.78 24.20
C GLU A 214 -15.63 -120.64 25.12
N ALA A 215 -16.75 -120.08 25.61
CA ALA A 215 -17.72 -120.82 26.41
C ALA A 215 -18.44 -121.89 25.58
N SER A 216 -18.77 -121.58 24.33
CA SER A 216 -19.39 -122.52 23.39
C SER A 216 -18.45 -123.67 23.03
N ASP A 217 -17.16 -123.38 22.81
CA ASP A 217 -16.12 -124.39 22.60
C ASP A 217 -15.94 -125.28 23.84
N ARG A 218 -15.98 -124.70 25.05
CA ARG A 218 -16.01 -125.49 26.30
C ARG A 218 -17.24 -126.39 26.38
N ILE A 219 -18.43 -125.89 26.03
CA ILE A 219 -19.66 -126.69 25.99
C ILE A 219 -19.50 -127.81 24.96
N LEU A 220 -19.00 -127.53 23.76
CA LEU A 220 -18.78 -128.53 22.72
C LEU A 220 -17.81 -129.62 23.17
N LEU A 221 -16.72 -129.26 23.85
CA LEU A 221 -15.78 -130.21 24.44
C LEU A 221 -16.43 -131.07 25.52
N LEU A 222 -17.26 -130.48 26.39
CA LEU A 222 -18.01 -131.21 27.42
C LEU A 222 -19.07 -132.15 26.81
N GLU A 223 -19.80 -131.69 25.79
CA GLU A 223 -20.76 -132.52 25.04
C GLU A 223 -20.05 -133.67 24.33
N ARG A 224 -18.89 -133.43 23.72
CA ARG A 224 -18.07 -134.48 23.11
C ARG A 224 -17.64 -135.49 24.17
N HIS A 225 -17.17 -135.03 25.33
CA HIS A 225 -16.81 -135.91 26.44
C HIS A 225 -18.02 -136.70 26.95
N ALA A 226 -19.21 -136.10 27.01
CA ALA A 226 -20.45 -136.79 27.36
C ALA A 226 -20.84 -137.86 26.31
N ARG A 227 -20.78 -137.54 25.01
CA ARG A 227 -21.00 -138.52 23.93
C ARG A 227 -19.98 -139.66 23.96
N GLU A 228 -18.71 -139.36 24.25
CA GLU A 228 -17.68 -140.38 24.41
C GLU A 228 -17.96 -141.28 25.63
N GLN A 229 -18.50 -140.73 26.73
CA GLN A 229 -18.97 -141.53 27.86
C GLN A 229 -20.20 -142.38 27.50
N ASP A 230 -21.20 -141.82 26.82
CA ASP A 230 -22.37 -142.56 26.33
C ASP A 230 -21.99 -143.68 25.37
N LEU A 231 -21.04 -143.45 24.47
CA LEU A 231 -20.49 -144.48 23.58
C LEU A 231 -19.78 -145.58 24.37
N ARG A 232 -19.03 -145.25 25.44
CA ARG A 232 -18.47 -146.26 26.35
C ARG A 232 -19.57 -147.08 27.03
N TYR A 233 -20.67 -146.45 27.44
CA TYR A 233 -21.84 -147.15 27.99
C TYR A 233 -22.54 -148.04 26.95
N GLN A 234 -22.73 -147.55 25.72
CA GLN A 234 -23.33 -148.32 24.63
C GLN A 234 -22.44 -149.49 24.18
N HIS A 235 -21.11 -149.31 24.16
CA HIS A 235 -20.17 -150.42 23.93
C HIS A 235 -20.32 -151.49 25.02
N SER A 236 -20.39 -151.09 26.28
CA SER A 236 -20.63 -152.02 27.39
C SER A 236 -21.99 -152.74 27.32
N LEU A 237 -22.98 -152.19 26.61
CA LEU A 237 -24.30 -152.79 26.40
C LEU A 237 -24.40 -153.65 25.12
N LYS A 238 -23.52 -153.44 24.13
CA LYS A 238 -23.48 -154.20 22.87
C LYS A 238 -22.68 -155.52 22.97
N ASP A 239 -21.95 -155.76 24.06
CA ASP A 239 -21.07 -156.93 24.22
C ASP A 239 -21.79 -158.26 24.59
N TYR A 240 -23.13 -158.33 24.58
CA TYR A 240 -23.92 -159.54 24.93
C TYR A 240 -24.68 -160.26 23.79
N SER A 241 -24.47 -159.90 22.52
CA SER A 241 -24.99 -160.72 21.41
C SER A 241 -24.07 -160.67 20.17
N LEU A 242 -23.38 -161.80 19.95
CA LEU A 242 -22.60 -162.25 18.78
C LEU A 242 -23.39 -162.17 17.44
N PRO A 243 -22.78 -162.44 16.26
CA PRO A 243 -21.68 -161.71 15.57
C PRO A 243 -21.91 -161.62 14.02
N GLN A 244 -21.12 -160.87 13.24
CA GLN A 244 -20.60 -161.29 11.90
C GLN A 244 -19.96 -160.17 11.04
N GLU A 245 -18.88 -160.58 10.36
CA GLU A 245 -18.48 -160.36 8.96
C GLU A 245 -18.20 -158.97 8.35
N LYS A 246 -16.90 -158.76 8.10
CA LYS A 246 -16.21 -158.62 6.79
C LYS A 246 -16.85 -157.85 5.60
N LEU A 247 -15.96 -156.98 5.05
CA LEU A 247 -15.57 -156.75 3.64
C LEU A 247 -16.22 -155.62 2.80
N SER A 248 -15.33 -155.04 1.96
CA SER A 248 -15.53 -154.27 0.71
C SER A 248 -15.77 -152.75 0.83
N VAL A 249 -15.28 -151.80 0.00
CA VAL A 249 -14.24 -151.58 -1.05
C VAL A 249 -14.75 -150.38 -1.90
N GLU A 250 -13.84 -149.47 -2.30
CA GLU A 250 -13.94 -148.52 -3.47
C GLU A 250 -14.97 -147.37 -3.45
N ASP A 251 -14.83 -146.20 -4.10
CA ASP A 251 -13.77 -145.49 -4.84
C ASP A 251 -14.32 -144.09 -5.32
N ARG A 252 -13.41 -143.21 -5.80
CA ARG A 252 -13.58 -142.05 -6.74
C ARG A 252 -13.90 -140.59 -6.27
N LEU A 253 -12.85 -139.75 -6.48
CA LEU A 253 -12.71 -138.55 -7.37
C LEU A 253 -13.32 -137.14 -7.12
N ASN A 254 -12.48 -136.15 -7.51
CA ASN A 254 -12.70 -134.76 -7.98
C ASN A 254 -13.03 -133.66 -6.95
N ALA A 255 -12.65 -132.38 -7.08
CA ALA A 255 -11.72 -131.57 -7.90
C ALA A 255 -11.76 -130.12 -7.33
N GLY A 256 -10.73 -129.28 -7.55
CA GLY A 256 -10.81 -127.81 -7.36
C GLY A 256 -9.48 -127.07 -7.10
N GLU A 257 -9.19 -126.08 -7.95
CA GLU A 257 -7.98 -125.25 -8.18
C GLU A 257 -7.73 -124.12 -7.12
N GLN A 258 -6.67 -123.26 -7.06
CA GLN A 258 -5.86 -122.53 -8.06
C GLN A 258 -4.46 -122.05 -7.57
N ARG A 259 -3.52 -121.94 -8.54
CA ARG A 259 -2.46 -120.93 -8.86
C ARG A 259 -1.42 -120.45 -7.82
N SER A 260 -0.12 -120.41 -8.20
CA SER A 260 0.57 -119.26 -8.85
C SER A 260 2.12 -119.43 -8.93
N LEU A 261 2.75 -118.67 -9.83
CA LEU A 261 4.08 -118.77 -10.48
C LEU A 261 5.25 -118.06 -9.78
N LEU A 262 6.49 -118.36 -10.23
CA LEU A 262 7.59 -117.49 -10.77
C LEU A 262 8.94 -118.26 -10.66
N ALA A 263 9.77 -118.52 -11.69
CA ALA A 263 10.55 -117.67 -12.64
C ALA A 263 11.65 -116.82 -11.92
N GLU A 264 12.88 -116.55 -12.39
CA GLU A 264 13.53 -116.56 -13.72
C GLU A 264 15.04 -116.15 -13.60
N MET A 265 15.82 -116.16 -14.71
CA MET A 265 16.82 -115.14 -15.09
C MET A 265 17.26 -115.23 -16.58
N ASP A 266 17.64 -114.06 -17.13
CA ASP A 266 17.57 -113.52 -18.52
C ASP A 266 18.72 -113.76 -19.55
N ILE A 267 18.55 -113.22 -20.80
CA ILE A 267 19.44 -112.27 -21.57
C ILE A 267 18.98 -112.00 -23.06
N SER A 268 19.10 -110.75 -23.61
CA SER A 268 19.70 -110.29 -24.95
C SER A 268 19.08 -109.07 -25.75
N GLU A 269 19.96 -108.42 -26.58
CA GLU A 269 20.04 -107.21 -27.49
C GLU A 269 18.82 -106.49 -28.22
N PRO A 270 19.02 -105.25 -28.79
CA PRO A 270 17.96 -104.24 -29.08
C PRO A 270 17.37 -104.23 -30.51
N THR A 271 16.19 -103.60 -30.71
CA THR A 271 15.44 -103.53 -32.00
C THR A 271 14.97 -102.12 -32.39
N LEU A 272 14.68 -101.87 -33.68
CA LEU A 272 14.09 -100.64 -34.29
C LEU A 272 12.81 -100.14 -33.58
N SER A 273 12.16 -100.99 -32.79
CA SER A 273 11.03 -100.59 -31.93
C SER A 273 11.45 -99.65 -30.80
N GLN A 274 12.69 -99.74 -30.30
CA GLN A 274 13.20 -98.90 -29.20
C GLN A 274 13.51 -97.46 -29.66
N GLU A 275 13.99 -97.25 -30.89
CA GLU A 275 14.22 -95.90 -31.44
C GLU A 275 12.91 -95.17 -31.73
N CYS A 276 11.94 -95.85 -32.35
CA CYS A 276 10.60 -95.29 -32.61
C CYS A 276 9.82 -95.00 -31.31
N MET A 277 10.01 -95.82 -30.28
CA MET A 277 9.43 -95.58 -28.96
C MET A 277 10.12 -94.43 -28.21
N SER A 278 11.41 -94.18 -28.46
CA SER A 278 12.10 -93.00 -27.93
C SER A 278 11.63 -91.70 -28.59
N VAL A 279 11.43 -91.69 -29.92
CA VAL A 279 10.90 -90.54 -30.67
C VAL A 279 9.45 -90.28 -30.29
N TYR A 280 8.64 -91.34 -30.09
CA TYR A 280 7.28 -91.23 -29.56
C TYR A 280 7.25 -90.66 -28.13
N ARG A 281 8.14 -91.10 -27.23
CA ARG A 281 8.27 -90.52 -25.87
C ARG A 281 8.70 -89.05 -25.90
N GLN A 282 9.62 -88.68 -26.79
CA GLN A 282 10.06 -87.28 -26.95
C GLN A 282 8.95 -86.38 -27.52
N LEU A 283 8.23 -86.81 -28.56
CA LEU A 283 7.10 -86.07 -29.12
C LEU A 283 5.94 -85.94 -28.12
N ARG A 284 5.64 -87.00 -27.36
CA ARG A 284 4.59 -86.98 -26.33
C ARG A 284 4.98 -86.09 -25.13
N SER A 285 6.25 -86.09 -24.74
CA SER A 285 6.79 -85.14 -23.75
C SER A 285 6.68 -83.68 -24.24
N LEU A 286 6.93 -83.41 -25.53
CA LEU A 286 6.82 -82.07 -26.11
C LEU A 286 5.36 -81.60 -26.19
N VAL A 287 4.43 -82.50 -26.56
CA VAL A 287 2.98 -82.26 -26.53
C VAL A 287 2.49 -81.95 -25.11
N GLN A 288 2.99 -82.67 -24.09
CA GLN A 288 2.66 -82.42 -22.69
C GLN A 288 3.20 -81.07 -22.20
N GLN A 289 4.41 -80.68 -22.62
CA GLN A 289 5.01 -79.36 -22.32
C GLN A 289 4.28 -78.20 -23.00
N LEU A 290 3.82 -78.37 -24.24
CA LEU A 290 3.01 -77.37 -24.94
C LEU A 290 1.60 -77.25 -24.35
N LYS A 291 1.01 -78.36 -23.88
CA LYS A 291 -0.24 -78.36 -23.12
C LYS A 291 -0.09 -77.64 -21.76
N SER A 292 1.00 -77.89 -21.01
CA SER A 292 1.22 -77.21 -19.71
C SER A 292 1.56 -75.73 -19.86
N HIS A 293 2.29 -75.33 -20.90
CA HIS A 293 2.64 -73.92 -21.13
C HIS A 293 1.42 -73.03 -21.45
N ASN A 294 0.29 -73.62 -21.88
CA ASN A 294 -0.95 -72.91 -22.13
C ASN A 294 -1.82 -72.75 -20.85
N ASP A 295 -1.51 -73.48 -19.78
CA ASP A 295 -2.20 -73.43 -18.47
C ASP A 295 -1.36 -72.68 -17.39
N ASP A 296 -0.10 -72.35 -17.68
CA ASP A 296 0.88 -71.69 -16.78
C ASP A 296 0.68 -70.16 -16.65
N ASP A 297 -0.55 -69.69 -16.49
CA ASP A 297 -0.83 -68.29 -16.08
C ASP A 297 -1.20 -68.18 -14.58
N SER A 298 -1.03 -69.27 -13.82
CA SER A 298 -1.11 -69.26 -12.36
C SER A 298 0.19 -69.78 -11.78
N GLY A 299 1.08 -68.85 -11.42
CA GLY A 299 2.32 -69.17 -10.72
C GLY A 299 2.00 -69.89 -9.41
N LEU A 300 2.30 -71.20 -9.36
CA LEU A 300 2.77 -71.98 -8.21
C LEU A 300 2.72 -73.49 -8.59
N HIS A 301 3.79 -74.21 -8.23
CA HIS A 301 3.97 -75.68 -8.28
C HIS A 301 4.62 -76.28 -9.53
N SER A 302 5.97 -76.30 -9.51
CA SER A 302 6.77 -77.32 -10.17
C SER A 302 6.93 -78.51 -9.22
N ASP A 303 6.11 -79.54 -9.40
CA ASP A 303 6.39 -80.90 -8.91
C ASP A 303 6.09 -81.88 -10.07
N CYS A 304 7.09 -82.04 -10.93
CA CYS A 304 7.07 -83.00 -12.02
C CYS A 304 7.18 -84.43 -11.44
N SER A 305 6.03 -85.02 -11.11
CA SER A 305 5.96 -86.46 -10.88
C SER A 305 6.06 -87.17 -12.22
N THR A 306 7.20 -87.80 -12.45
CA THR A 306 7.45 -88.70 -13.57
C THR A 306 6.45 -89.85 -13.49
N THR A 307 5.34 -89.76 -14.22
CA THR A 307 4.42 -90.88 -14.37
C THR A 307 5.13 -91.94 -15.20
N SER A 308 5.47 -93.03 -14.52
CA SER A 308 6.01 -94.26 -15.08
C SER A 308 5.09 -94.79 -16.16
N PHE A 309 5.49 -94.65 -17.43
CA PHE A 309 4.80 -95.30 -18.54
C PHE A 309 5.40 -96.67 -18.81
N GLU A 310 4.50 -97.65 -18.83
CA GLU A 310 4.70 -99.08 -19.05
C GLU A 310 5.67 -99.37 -20.20
N GLU A 311 6.68 -100.18 -19.92
CA GLU A 311 7.76 -100.54 -20.85
C GLU A 311 7.35 -101.55 -21.93
N ASN A 312 6.09 -101.99 -21.99
CA ASN A 312 5.68 -103.16 -22.79
C ASN A 312 4.55 -102.92 -23.81
N ALA A 313 4.51 -101.76 -24.46
CA ALA A 313 3.63 -101.57 -25.61
C ALA A 313 4.39 -101.80 -26.92
N GLN A 314 4.16 -102.94 -27.58
CA GLN A 314 4.59 -103.15 -28.96
C GLN A 314 4.06 -102.02 -29.84
N PHE A 315 4.93 -101.51 -30.71
CA PHE A 315 4.62 -100.41 -31.63
C PHE A 315 3.47 -100.79 -32.57
N SER A 316 2.25 -100.36 -32.25
CA SER A 316 1.10 -100.54 -33.13
C SER A 316 1.03 -99.39 -34.14
N ALA A 317 0.71 -99.73 -35.39
CA ALA A 317 0.52 -98.74 -36.45
C ALA A 317 -0.69 -97.84 -36.10
N GLY A 318 -0.42 -96.60 -35.68
CA GLY A 318 -1.46 -95.62 -35.32
C GLY A 318 -1.04 -94.64 -34.23
N LEU A 319 -0.18 -95.05 -33.29
CA LEU A 319 0.20 -94.23 -32.12
C LEU A 319 0.91 -92.91 -32.48
N LEU A 320 1.79 -92.94 -33.50
CA LEU A 320 2.44 -91.73 -34.02
C LEU A 320 1.48 -90.84 -34.80
N SER A 321 0.43 -91.41 -35.40
CA SER A 321 -0.60 -90.65 -36.10
C SER A 321 -1.53 -89.94 -35.11
N GLU A 322 -1.85 -90.56 -33.98
CA GLU A 322 -2.62 -89.93 -32.89
C GLU A 322 -1.84 -88.77 -32.26
N VAL A 323 -0.56 -88.96 -31.94
CA VAL A 323 0.27 -87.86 -31.39
C VAL A 323 0.47 -86.74 -32.41
N ALA A 324 0.60 -87.06 -33.69
CA ALA A 324 0.64 -86.05 -34.76
C ALA A 324 -0.70 -85.31 -34.91
N GLN A 325 -1.84 -86.01 -34.80
CA GLN A 325 -3.17 -85.38 -34.82
C GLN A 325 -3.43 -84.52 -33.58
N GLU A 326 -2.98 -84.93 -32.40
CA GLU A 326 -3.03 -84.11 -31.19
C GLU A 326 -2.14 -82.86 -31.30
N LEU A 327 -0.93 -82.98 -31.87
CA LEU A 327 -0.04 -81.84 -32.10
C LEU A 327 -0.64 -80.87 -33.14
N VAL A 328 -1.25 -81.39 -34.21
CA VAL A 328 -1.97 -80.58 -35.20
C VAL A 328 -3.22 -79.92 -34.58
N GLY A 329 -3.94 -80.62 -33.71
CA GLY A 329 -5.04 -80.06 -32.92
C GLY A 329 -4.59 -78.91 -32.02
N LEU A 330 -3.50 -79.07 -31.27
CA LEU A 330 -2.94 -78.01 -30.42
C LEU A 330 -2.45 -76.79 -31.21
N VAL A 331 -1.90 -77.00 -32.41
CA VAL A 331 -1.48 -75.91 -33.31
C VAL A 331 -2.67 -75.20 -33.96
N LEU A 332 -3.81 -75.89 -34.11
CA LEU A 332 -5.06 -75.26 -34.56
C LEU A 332 -5.80 -74.57 -33.39
N ASP A 333 -5.69 -75.10 -32.17
CA ASP A 333 -6.22 -74.54 -30.92
C ASP A 333 -5.38 -73.37 -30.38
N THR A 334 -4.16 -73.14 -30.90
CA THR A 334 -3.50 -71.83 -30.78
C THR A 334 -4.29 -70.82 -31.62
N ASP A 335 -5.40 -70.36 -31.04
CA ASP A 335 -6.39 -69.46 -31.64
C ASP A 335 -5.71 -68.17 -32.11
N VAL A 336 -5.23 -68.16 -33.35
CA VAL A 336 -4.71 -66.97 -34.04
C VAL A 336 -5.72 -65.83 -33.97
N VAL A 337 -7.02 -66.16 -33.98
CA VAL A 337 -8.12 -65.20 -33.79
C VAL A 337 -8.05 -64.52 -32.41
N ARG A 338 -7.83 -65.27 -31.33
CA ARG A 338 -7.73 -64.72 -29.97
C ARG A 338 -6.47 -63.86 -29.79
N LEU A 339 -5.37 -64.24 -30.43
CA LEU A 339 -4.14 -63.44 -30.46
C LEU A 339 -4.32 -62.16 -31.28
N LEU A 340 -5.01 -62.23 -32.42
CA LEU A 340 -5.35 -61.05 -33.22
C LEU A 340 -6.30 -60.11 -32.46
N GLU A 341 -7.31 -60.63 -31.77
CA GLU A 341 -8.21 -59.84 -30.91
C GLU A 341 -7.47 -59.14 -29.78
N ARG A 342 -6.53 -59.83 -29.10
CA ARG A 342 -5.66 -59.23 -28.07
C ARG A 342 -4.75 -58.15 -28.65
N LEU A 343 -4.16 -58.36 -29.83
CA LEU A 343 -3.35 -57.37 -30.53
C LEU A 343 -4.17 -56.14 -30.96
N GLU A 344 -5.39 -56.35 -31.44
CA GLU A 344 -6.31 -55.27 -31.79
C GLU A 344 -6.77 -54.48 -30.57
N GLN A 345 -6.99 -55.14 -29.44
CA GLN A 345 -7.32 -54.50 -28.18
C GLN A 345 -6.14 -53.66 -27.66
N ALA A 346 -4.93 -54.21 -27.64
CA ALA A 346 -3.72 -53.46 -27.30
C ALA A 346 -3.49 -52.26 -28.23
N ARG A 347 -3.79 -52.41 -29.52
CA ARG A 347 -3.72 -51.32 -30.50
C ARG A 347 -4.75 -50.22 -30.20
N ARG A 348 -5.98 -50.58 -29.82
CA ARG A 348 -7.03 -49.62 -29.42
C ARG A 348 -6.62 -48.87 -28.15
N GLU A 349 -6.09 -49.56 -27.15
CA GLU A 349 -5.60 -48.94 -25.91
C GLU A 349 -4.44 -47.96 -26.16
N ILE A 350 -3.50 -48.30 -27.05
CA ILE A 350 -2.41 -47.39 -27.45
C ILE A 350 -2.98 -46.15 -28.15
N GLN A 351 -3.95 -46.30 -29.05
CA GLN A 351 -4.59 -45.17 -29.74
C GLN A 351 -5.34 -44.25 -28.77
N GLU A 352 -6.02 -44.80 -27.76
CA GLU A 352 -6.67 -44.01 -26.72
C GLU A 352 -5.66 -43.27 -25.84
N ARG A 353 -4.53 -43.91 -25.49
CA ARG A 353 -3.42 -43.27 -24.77
C ARG A 353 -2.81 -42.13 -25.57
N ASP A 354 -2.60 -42.31 -26.87
CA ASP A 354 -2.04 -41.28 -27.76
C ASP A 354 -3.00 -40.10 -27.90
N ALA A 355 -4.30 -40.34 -28.04
CA ALA A 355 -5.31 -39.30 -28.08
C ALA A 355 -5.36 -38.50 -26.76
N GLU A 356 -5.23 -39.18 -25.63
CA GLU A 356 -5.19 -38.54 -24.31
C GLU A 356 -3.89 -37.74 -24.08
N LEU A 357 -2.76 -38.25 -24.54
CA LEU A 357 -1.49 -37.51 -24.54
C LEU A 357 -1.55 -36.26 -25.41
N ALA A 358 -2.22 -36.33 -26.57
CA ALA A 358 -2.43 -35.17 -27.43
C ALA A 358 -3.28 -34.10 -26.73
N ARG A 359 -4.41 -34.48 -26.10
CA ARG A 359 -5.24 -33.54 -25.31
C ARG A 359 -4.48 -32.90 -24.15
N ARG A 360 -3.67 -33.69 -23.43
CA ARG A 360 -2.82 -33.17 -22.35
C ARG A 360 -1.76 -32.21 -22.87
N SER A 361 -1.17 -32.50 -24.02
CA SER A 361 -0.17 -31.63 -24.67
C SER A 361 -0.79 -30.30 -25.11
N GLU A 362 -2.00 -30.33 -25.68
CA GLU A 362 -2.77 -29.13 -26.01
C GLU A 362 -3.09 -28.32 -24.75
N LYS A 363 -3.50 -28.99 -23.66
CA LYS A 363 -3.77 -28.29 -22.39
C LYS A 363 -2.52 -27.64 -21.79
N ILE A 364 -1.37 -28.32 -21.86
CA ILE A 364 -0.09 -27.76 -21.44
C ILE A 364 0.26 -26.52 -22.28
N MET A 365 0.02 -26.56 -23.60
CA MET A 365 0.26 -25.42 -24.48
C MET A 365 -0.67 -24.24 -24.15
N GLU A 366 -1.96 -24.48 -23.91
CA GLU A 366 -2.90 -23.45 -23.45
C GLU A 366 -2.48 -22.82 -22.12
N LEU A 367 -2.06 -23.65 -21.15
CA LEU A 367 -1.62 -23.13 -19.85
C LEU A 367 -0.30 -22.36 -19.99
N SER A 368 0.63 -22.84 -20.82
CA SER A 368 1.89 -22.15 -21.09
C SER A 368 1.67 -20.78 -21.75
N THR A 369 0.73 -20.67 -22.69
CA THR A 369 0.41 -19.37 -23.31
C THR A 369 -0.25 -18.43 -22.32
N LYS A 370 -1.17 -18.92 -21.48
CA LYS A 370 -1.77 -18.12 -20.40
C LYS A 370 -0.75 -17.61 -19.40
N VAL A 371 0.19 -18.46 -18.98
CA VAL A 371 1.28 -18.05 -18.07
C VAL A 371 2.13 -16.96 -18.72
N SER A 372 2.53 -17.13 -19.99
CA SER A 372 3.31 -16.12 -20.70
C SER A 372 2.58 -14.77 -20.81
N VAL A 373 1.27 -14.76 -21.06
CA VAL A 373 0.48 -13.52 -21.09
C VAL A 373 0.43 -12.88 -19.70
N CYS A 374 0.15 -13.65 -18.65
CA CYS A 374 0.13 -13.14 -17.28
C CYS A 374 1.49 -12.59 -16.83
N GLU A 375 2.60 -13.19 -17.27
CA GLU A 375 3.96 -12.68 -17.00
C GLU A 375 4.19 -11.30 -17.64
N VAL A 376 3.74 -11.11 -18.89
CA VAL A 376 3.84 -9.83 -19.60
C VAL A 376 2.95 -8.77 -18.96
N GLU A 377 1.72 -9.12 -18.58
CA GLU A 377 0.80 -8.21 -17.89
C GLU A 377 1.35 -7.78 -16.51
N LEU A 378 1.93 -8.73 -15.76
CA LEU A 378 2.58 -8.43 -14.48
C LEU A 378 3.76 -7.48 -14.67
N GLN A 379 4.61 -7.74 -15.68
CA GLN A 379 5.75 -6.89 -16.00
C GLN A 379 5.30 -5.47 -16.38
N ALA A 380 4.28 -5.33 -17.22
CA ALA A 380 3.72 -4.04 -17.59
C ALA A 380 3.17 -3.27 -16.38
N ALA A 381 2.44 -3.96 -15.48
CA ALA A 381 1.92 -3.37 -14.25
C ALA A 381 3.04 -2.93 -13.29
N MET A 382 4.14 -3.69 -13.20
CA MET A 382 5.32 -3.31 -12.42
C MET A 382 5.98 -2.05 -12.98
N GLU A 383 6.14 -1.96 -14.30
CA GLU A 383 6.71 -0.78 -14.96
C GLU A 383 5.84 0.47 -14.78
N GLU A 384 4.51 0.33 -14.83
CA GLU A 384 3.57 1.43 -14.55
C GLU A 384 3.67 1.91 -13.10
N ARG A 385 3.72 0.98 -12.15
CA ARG A 385 3.93 1.31 -10.73
C ARG A 385 5.25 2.06 -10.53
N ASP A 386 6.32 1.61 -11.17
CA ASP A 386 7.65 2.22 -11.01
C ASP A 386 7.71 3.60 -11.67
N ARG A 387 7.06 3.78 -12.83
CA ARG A 387 6.84 5.10 -13.45
C ARG A 387 6.09 6.05 -12.52
N ALA A 388 4.93 5.61 -11.99
CA ALA A 388 4.12 6.42 -11.07
C ALA A 388 4.88 6.77 -9.78
N ARG A 389 5.69 5.85 -9.24
CA ARG A 389 6.53 6.08 -8.07
C ARG A 389 7.62 7.13 -8.34
N ASN A 390 8.26 7.06 -9.51
CA ASN A 390 9.28 8.03 -9.90
C ASN A 390 8.68 9.43 -10.13
N ASP A 391 7.51 9.52 -10.76
CA ASP A 391 6.82 10.80 -10.97
C ASP A 391 6.36 11.42 -9.64
N ALA A 392 5.84 10.61 -8.72
CA ALA A 392 5.49 11.06 -7.38
C ALA A 392 6.73 11.55 -6.59
N SER A 393 7.85 10.83 -6.69
CA SER A 393 9.11 11.23 -6.07
C SER A 393 9.65 12.55 -6.65
N ASN A 394 9.67 12.68 -7.97
CA ASN A 394 10.15 13.88 -8.65
C ASN A 394 9.25 15.09 -8.37
N SER A 395 7.94 14.89 -8.34
CA SER A 395 6.99 15.95 -7.97
C SER A 395 7.11 16.36 -6.50
N SER A 396 7.34 15.42 -5.58
CA SER A 396 7.55 15.71 -4.17
C SER A 396 8.83 16.51 -3.95
N LEU A 397 9.94 16.10 -4.57
CA LEU A 397 11.22 16.80 -4.50
C LEU A 397 11.12 18.21 -5.10
N ALA A 398 10.48 18.37 -6.25
CA ALA A 398 10.26 19.68 -6.85
C ALA A 398 9.40 20.60 -5.95
N GLN A 399 8.37 20.06 -5.30
CA GLN A 399 7.54 20.81 -4.37
C GLN A 399 8.31 21.19 -3.09
N GLU A 400 9.13 20.28 -2.56
CA GLU A 400 10.00 20.54 -1.40
C GLU A 400 11.01 21.65 -1.69
N ASP A 401 11.67 21.63 -2.85
CA ASP A 401 12.63 22.67 -3.27
C ASP A 401 11.97 24.05 -3.39
N VAL A 402 10.74 24.10 -3.94
CA VAL A 402 9.98 25.36 -4.03
C VAL A 402 9.60 25.88 -2.64
N VAL A 403 9.18 24.99 -1.73
CA VAL A 403 8.84 25.37 -0.35
C VAL A 403 10.08 25.85 0.42
N ILE A 404 11.24 25.21 0.23
CA ILE A 404 12.50 25.63 0.84
C ILE A 404 12.87 27.04 0.38
N LYS A 405 12.89 27.29 -0.95
CA LYS A 405 13.18 28.62 -1.49
C LYS A 405 12.20 29.70 -1.00
N ALA A 406 10.90 29.38 -0.95
CA ALA A 406 9.91 30.31 -0.43
C ALA A 406 10.11 30.65 1.06
N ARG A 407 10.58 29.70 1.87
CA ARG A 407 10.94 29.93 3.27
C ARG A 407 12.18 30.81 3.39
N GLU A 408 13.21 30.55 2.58
CA GLU A 408 14.42 31.38 2.54
C GLU A 408 14.11 32.83 2.13
N ASP A 409 13.31 33.03 1.09
CA ASP A 409 12.89 34.36 0.64
C ASP A 409 12.10 35.11 1.72
N ARG A 410 11.19 34.42 2.40
CA ARG A 410 10.45 34.97 3.54
C ARG A 410 11.40 35.37 4.66
N ASP A 411 12.35 34.52 5.02
CA ASP A 411 13.28 34.77 6.12
C ASP A 411 14.21 35.94 5.80
N LEU A 412 14.67 36.06 4.54
CA LEU A 412 15.41 37.24 4.06
C LEU A 412 14.57 38.51 4.11
N ALA A 413 13.30 38.46 3.72
CA ALA A 413 12.38 39.60 3.80
C ALA A 413 12.15 40.03 5.25
N VAL A 414 11.97 39.07 6.17
CA VAL A 414 11.84 39.33 7.61
C VAL A 414 13.11 39.99 8.16
N GLN A 415 14.30 39.48 7.81
CA GLN A 415 15.56 40.09 8.23
C GLN A 415 15.70 41.54 7.74
N ARG A 416 15.35 41.82 6.47
CA ARG A 416 15.36 43.19 5.92
C ARG A 416 14.38 44.10 6.66
N LYS A 417 13.18 43.61 6.96
CA LYS A 417 12.17 44.33 7.74
C LYS A 417 12.69 44.66 9.14
N THR A 418 13.20 43.66 9.88
CA THR A 418 13.74 43.88 11.23
C THR A 418 14.90 44.87 11.22
N LYS A 419 15.79 44.81 10.21
CA LYS A 419 16.87 45.79 10.07
C LYS A 419 16.33 47.21 9.87
N ALA A 420 15.35 47.40 8.99
CA ALA A 420 14.72 48.70 8.76
C ALA A 420 13.98 49.21 10.00
N GLU A 421 13.30 48.33 10.74
CA GLU A 421 12.64 48.68 12.01
C GLU A 421 13.63 49.15 13.08
N VAL A 422 14.80 48.49 13.17
CA VAL A 422 15.88 48.91 14.06
C VAL A 422 16.46 50.26 13.66
N GLU A 423 16.69 50.50 12.37
CA GLU A 423 17.16 51.80 11.85
C GLU A 423 16.14 52.91 12.09
N LEU A 424 14.84 52.62 11.93
CA LEU A 424 13.77 53.56 12.23
C LEU A 424 13.68 53.86 13.73
N ALA A 425 13.86 52.87 14.60
CA ALA A 425 13.92 53.09 16.04
C ALA A 425 15.12 53.98 16.42
N LYS A 426 16.28 53.77 15.80
CA LYS A 426 17.47 54.62 16.02
C LYS A 426 17.23 56.07 15.61
N THR A 427 16.73 56.31 14.40
CA THR A 427 16.44 57.69 13.94
C THR A 427 15.37 58.37 14.79
N ARG A 428 14.39 57.63 15.31
CA ARG A 428 13.41 58.16 16.26
C ARG A 428 14.05 58.58 17.58
N VAL A 429 14.99 57.79 18.10
CA VAL A 429 15.76 58.15 19.31
C VAL A 429 16.61 59.39 19.06
N GLU A 430 17.31 59.46 17.92
CA GLU A 430 18.11 60.63 17.53
C GLU A 430 17.24 61.90 17.42
N LEU A 431 16.04 61.79 16.85
CA LEU A 431 15.09 62.90 16.79
C LEU A 431 14.60 63.33 18.18
N MET A 432 14.30 62.38 19.07
CA MET A 432 13.93 62.69 20.46
C MET A 432 15.07 63.39 21.20
N GLN A 433 16.32 62.96 20.99
CA GLN A 433 17.50 63.60 21.57
C GLN A 433 17.70 65.02 21.03
N ALA A 434 17.59 65.22 19.71
CA ALA A 434 17.70 66.54 19.09
C ALA A 434 16.60 67.49 19.57
N ASN A 435 15.36 66.99 19.75
CA ASN A 435 14.26 67.79 20.29
C ASN A 435 14.50 68.16 21.77
N SER A 436 15.03 67.24 22.58
CA SER A 436 15.44 67.54 23.96
C SER A 436 16.49 68.65 24.01
N GLN A 437 17.53 68.55 23.19
CA GLN A 437 18.57 69.58 23.09
C GLN A 437 18.02 70.92 22.64
N LEU A 438 17.07 70.93 21.70
CA LEU A 438 16.41 72.15 21.25
C LEU A 438 15.55 72.78 22.35
N LEU A 439 14.80 71.97 23.11
CA LEU A 439 14.03 72.44 24.27
C LEU A 439 14.94 73.05 25.34
N GLU A 440 16.06 72.41 25.65
CA GLU A 440 17.07 72.94 26.58
C GLU A 440 17.65 74.27 26.07
N ALA A 441 17.98 74.37 24.78
CA ALA A 441 18.48 75.62 24.19
C ALA A 441 17.43 76.75 24.21
N ILE A 442 16.15 76.41 23.98
CA ILE A 442 15.05 77.38 24.09
C ILE A 442 14.91 77.84 25.55
N GLN A 443 14.94 76.92 26.53
CA GLN A 443 14.88 77.25 27.95
C GLN A 443 16.02 78.19 28.35
N GLN A 444 17.27 77.87 27.99
CA GLN A 444 18.42 78.74 28.23
C GLN A 444 18.25 80.11 27.58
N LYS A 445 17.73 80.18 26.35
CA LYS A 445 17.46 81.45 25.67
C LYS A 445 16.39 82.27 26.39
N VAL A 446 15.33 81.63 26.88
CA VAL A 446 14.27 82.28 27.66
C VAL A 446 14.82 82.81 28.98
N GLU A 447 15.63 82.03 29.70
CA GLU A 447 16.30 82.47 30.93
C GLU A 447 17.21 83.68 30.70
N LEU A 448 18.03 83.67 29.63
CA LEU A 448 18.87 84.82 29.27
C LEU A 448 18.03 86.05 28.87
N SER A 449 16.90 85.86 28.18
CA SER A 449 15.97 86.95 27.85
C SER A 449 15.37 87.57 29.12
N GLN A 450 14.94 86.74 30.07
CA GLN A 450 14.41 87.19 31.36
C GLN A 450 15.48 87.94 32.17
N GLN A 451 16.73 87.44 32.16
CA GLN A 451 17.85 88.16 32.78
C GLN A 451 18.08 89.52 32.11
N LEU A 452 18.04 89.61 30.78
CA LEU A 452 18.18 90.89 30.08
C LEU A 452 17.05 91.86 30.41
N GLU A 453 15.80 91.40 30.49
CA GLU A 453 14.65 92.21 30.91
C GLU A 453 14.83 92.72 32.35
N GLN A 454 15.31 91.86 33.26
CA GLN A 454 15.63 92.27 34.64
C GLN A 454 16.73 93.35 34.66
N TRP A 455 17.82 93.16 33.92
CA TRP A 455 18.89 94.15 33.80
C TRP A 455 18.39 95.48 33.19
N GLN A 456 17.47 95.42 32.23
CA GLN A 456 16.85 96.62 31.66
C GLN A 456 16.02 97.37 32.71
N MET A 457 15.25 96.65 33.53
CA MET A 457 14.47 97.24 34.63
C MET A 457 15.40 97.87 35.68
N ASP A 458 16.42 97.13 36.15
CA ASP A 458 17.39 97.64 37.14
C ASP A 458 18.12 98.89 36.62
N MET A 459 18.47 98.94 35.33
CA MET A 459 19.08 100.12 34.71
C MET A 459 18.11 101.30 34.59
N GLN A 460 16.83 101.05 34.30
CA GLN A 460 15.79 102.10 34.31
C GLN A 460 15.58 102.65 35.71
N GLU A 461 15.52 101.79 36.73
CA GLU A 461 15.45 102.21 38.13
C GLU A 461 16.65 103.07 38.53
N LEU A 462 17.87 102.66 38.14
CA LEU A 462 19.08 103.43 38.42
C LEU A 462 19.05 104.81 37.71
N LEU A 463 18.56 104.87 36.47
CA LEU A 463 18.37 106.14 35.76
C LEU A 463 17.31 107.01 36.44
N ASP A 464 16.20 106.44 36.89
CA ASP A 464 15.14 107.14 37.62
C ASP A 464 15.62 107.64 38.99
N GLU A 465 16.43 106.85 39.70
CA GLU A 465 17.11 107.25 40.94
C GLU A 465 18.11 108.37 40.68
N GLN A 466 18.90 108.29 39.60
CA GLN A 466 19.80 109.37 39.18
C GLN A 466 19.02 110.64 38.84
N LEU A 467 17.90 110.55 38.12
CA LEU A 467 17.04 111.69 37.82
C LEU A 467 16.42 112.28 39.09
N ARG A 468 15.90 111.45 40.01
CA ARG A 468 15.39 111.89 41.31
C ARG A 468 16.46 112.54 42.18
N THR A 469 17.66 111.98 42.25
CA THR A 469 18.78 112.57 43.00
C THR A 469 19.24 113.88 42.38
N LYS A 470 19.24 113.99 41.04
CA LYS A 470 19.51 115.27 40.35
C LYS A 470 18.43 116.31 40.64
N LEU A 471 17.16 115.95 40.55
CA LEU A 471 16.04 116.84 40.86
C LEU A 471 16.07 117.29 42.32
N THR A 472 16.25 116.38 43.27
CA THR A 472 16.37 116.72 44.70
C THR A 472 17.64 117.52 45.01
N SER A 473 18.78 117.20 44.39
CA SER A 473 20.00 118.02 44.51
C SER A 473 19.80 119.42 43.93
N GLN A 474 19.03 119.55 42.84
CA GLN A 474 18.70 120.82 42.22
C GLN A 474 17.68 121.60 43.07
N GLU A 475 16.69 120.94 43.65
CA GLU A 475 15.76 121.53 44.62
C GLU A 475 16.47 121.97 45.91
N VAL A 476 17.44 121.21 46.42
CA VAL A 476 18.27 121.60 47.56
C VAL A 476 19.17 122.78 47.19
N SER A 477 19.75 122.78 45.99
CA SER A 477 20.50 123.93 45.46
C SER A 477 19.61 125.17 45.31
N MET A 478 18.37 125.02 44.81
CA MET A 478 17.39 126.10 44.72
C MET A 478 16.89 126.57 46.10
N LYS A 479 16.70 125.67 47.08
CA LYS A 479 16.37 126.02 48.47
C LYS A 479 17.55 126.70 49.19
N GLN A 480 18.80 126.35 48.87
CA GLN A 480 19.99 127.07 49.35
C GLN A 480 20.12 128.48 48.74
N ILE A 481 19.61 128.70 47.53
CA ILE A 481 19.59 130.03 46.89
C ILE A 481 18.53 130.97 47.52
N VAL A 482 17.52 130.45 48.22
CA VAL A 482 16.42 131.25 48.81
C VAL A 482 16.60 131.57 50.31
N HIS A 483 17.58 130.95 50.99
CA HIS A 483 17.93 131.29 52.37
C HIS A 483 19.42 131.64 52.54
N THR A 484 19.79 132.83 52.10
CA THR A 484 20.98 133.53 52.62
C THR A 484 20.69 135.01 52.85
N PRO A 485 20.60 135.50 54.10
CA PRO A 485 20.71 136.92 54.41
C PRO A 485 22.20 137.31 54.51
N VAL A 486 22.49 138.44 53.90
CA VAL A 486 23.81 139.06 53.73
C VAL A 486 24.45 139.41 55.08
N ALA A 487 25.73 139.05 55.26
CA ALA A 487 26.59 139.60 56.31
C ALA A 487 27.86 140.24 55.70
N PRO A 488 28.21 141.48 56.05
CA PRO A 488 29.50 142.09 55.70
C PRO A 488 30.37 142.28 56.97
N PRO A 489 31.63 142.77 56.86
CA PRO A 489 32.67 142.43 55.90
C PRO A 489 34.05 142.21 56.58
N ARG A 490 35.01 141.65 55.81
CA ARG A 490 36.44 142.09 55.63
C ARG A 490 37.55 141.03 55.76
N ARG A 491 38.40 141.07 54.72
CA ARG A 491 39.87 140.94 54.64
C ARG A 491 40.55 139.56 54.52
N LYS A 492 40.96 139.30 53.26
CA LYS A 492 42.29 138.90 52.72
C LYS A 492 43.14 137.84 53.46
N LEU A 493 43.53 136.78 52.73
CA LEU A 493 44.86 136.47 52.16
C LEU A 493 44.80 135.06 51.50
N LEU A 494 45.13 134.90 50.20
CA LEU A 494 46.35 134.23 49.68
C LEU A 494 46.62 132.87 50.37
N SER A 495 46.72 131.69 49.73
CA SER A 495 47.46 131.28 48.52
C SER A 495 47.26 129.75 48.34
N PHE A 496 46.92 129.24 47.15
CA PHE A 496 47.78 128.48 46.21
C PHE A 496 48.17 127.01 46.55
N PHE A 497 47.94 126.16 45.52
CA PHE A 497 48.60 124.89 45.16
C PHE A 497 48.37 123.69 46.12
N LEU A 498 48.25 122.43 45.68
CA LEU A 498 48.72 121.78 44.46
C LEU A 498 47.79 120.61 44.10
N ARG A 499 47.98 120.18 42.86
CA ARG A 499 47.23 119.25 42.03
C ARG A 499 47.32 117.79 42.46
#